data_AF-A0A6J8E2J1-F1
#
_entry.id   AF-A0A6J8E2J1-F1
#
_cell.length_a   1.000
_cell.length_b   1.000
_cell.length_c   1.000
_cell.angle_alpha   90.00
_cell.angle_beta   90.00
_cell.angle_gamma   90.00
#
_symmetry.space_group_name_H-M   'P 1'
#
loop_
_entity.id
_entity.type
_entity.pdbx_description
1 polymer ?
#
loop_
_entity_poly.entity_id
_entity_poly.type
_entity_poly.pdbx_seq_one_letter_code
_entity_poly.pdbx_strand_id
1 'polypeptide(L)'
;MNNVRDNLTSTETFISITSGGLGEEIVMRGCDLDVMELYKNIEISEDTKIHFKPFKAYLKIKTEDIPPGFTELRLVHSYFCNVNEVCVEVDDEYYFSNKRLKDLCNKNNLEIEHGPCLSDKNGILDLALCLRSKSWIPQANQWIIRSNNLWPGYNVKETIIKHGVLFVPCSYVVERHPKSSVNLENEIHMVLSIENSKMKNFYAHYLSKMGK
;
A
#
# COMPACT_ATOMS: atom_id res chain seq x y z
N MET A 1 29.36 3.09 17.67
CA MET A 1 28.14 2.29 17.90
C MET A 1 27.04 2.94 17.09
N ASN A 2 26.73 2.39 15.92
CA ASN A 2 25.74 2.96 15.01
C ASN A 2 24.35 2.58 15.53
N ASN A 3 23.62 3.56 16.04
CA ASN A 3 22.19 3.42 16.32
C ASN A 3 21.50 3.11 15.00
N VAL A 4 21.07 1.86 14.86
CA VAL A 4 20.19 1.42 13.79
C VAL A 4 18.94 2.29 13.86
N ARG A 5 18.76 3.21 12.90
CA ARG A 5 17.45 3.82 12.69
C ARG A 5 16.57 2.69 12.18
N ASP A 6 15.69 2.18 13.03
CA ASP A 6 14.61 1.33 12.55
C ASP A 6 13.79 2.17 11.58
N ASN A 7 13.67 1.73 10.33
CA ASN A 7 12.87 2.40 9.28
C ASN A 7 11.35 2.32 9.56
N LEU A 8 10.98 2.13 10.82
CA LEU A 8 9.66 1.82 11.31
C LEU A 8 9.39 2.69 12.54
N THR A 9 8.45 3.60 12.41
CA THR A 9 7.85 4.30 13.56
C THR A 9 6.37 3.91 13.65
N SER A 10 5.79 4.05 14.84
CA SER A 10 4.49 3.48 15.13
C SER A 10 3.73 4.38 16.10
N THR A 11 2.55 4.81 15.70
CA THR A 11 1.56 5.51 16.54
C THR A 11 0.41 4.56 16.87
N GLU A 12 -0.65 5.01 17.57
CA GLU A 12 -1.82 4.15 17.80
C GLU A 12 -2.55 3.76 16.51
N THR A 13 -2.56 4.65 15.52
CA THR A 13 -3.33 4.53 14.28
C THR A 13 -2.50 4.07 13.09
N PHE A 14 -1.21 4.42 13.04
CA PHE A 14 -0.35 4.20 11.88
C PHE A 14 0.95 3.47 12.22
N ILE A 15 1.48 2.75 11.22
CA ILE A 15 2.89 2.38 11.15
C ILE A 15 3.48 3.19 10.00
N SER A 16 4.49 4.00 10.27
CA SER A 16 5.20 4.72 9.22
C SER A 16 6.45 3.95 8.85
N ILE A 17 6.66 3.72 7.56
CA ILE A 17 7.79 2.99 7.01
C ILE A 17 8.58 3.98 6.16
N THR A 18 9.83 4.25 6.51
CA THR A 18 10.70 5.05 5.63
C THR A 18 11.18 4.17 4.48
N SER A 19 11.02 4.67 3.25
CA SER A 19 11.38 4.00 2.00
C SER A 19 12.25 4.89 1.11
N GLY A 20 12.44 4.49 -0.14
CA GLY A 20 13.21 5.22 -1.14
C GLY A 20 14.68 5.42 -0.76
N GLY A 21 15.35 6.40 -1.37
CA GLY A 21 16.80 6.57 -1.23
C GLY A 21 17.23 6.70 0.23
N LEU A 22 16.55 7.54 1.02
CA LEU A 22 16.86 7.71 2.44
C LEU A 22 16.58 6.45 3.26
N GLY A 23 15.47 5.74 2.99
CA GLY A 23 15.15 4.48 3.68
C GLY A 23 16.07 3.32 3.31
N GLU A 24 16.62 3.33 2.10
CA GLU A 24 17.56 2.35 1.57
C GLU A 24 19.03 2.71 1.87
N GLU A 25 19.28 3.82 2.58
CA GLU A 25 20.60 4.36 2.89
C GLU A 25 21.42 4.81 1.66
N ILE A 26 20.75 5.07 0.55
CA ILE A 26 21.29 5.62 -0.70
C ILE A 26 21.05 7.13 -0.71
N VAL A 27 22.02 7.90 -0.20
CA VAL A 27 21.92 9.36 -0.09
C VAL A 27 22.57 10.04 -1.29
N MET A 28 21.77 10.75 -2.08
CA MET A 28 22.21 11.57 -3.20
C MET A 28 21.71 13.02 -3.04
N ARG A 29 22.33 13.96 -3.76
CA ARG A 29 21.86 15.35 -3.75
C ARG A 29 20.47 15.42 -4.37
N GLY A 30 19.53 16.00 -3.63
CA GLY A 30 18.13 16.09 -4.07
C GLY A 30 17.26 14.90 -3.66
N CYS A 31 17.74 14.01 -2.78
CA CYS A 31 16.87 13.00 -2.17
C CYS A 31 15.78 13.68 -1.32
N ASP A 32 14.56 13.28 -1.59
CA ASP A 32 13.36 13.42 -0.79
C ASP A 32 13.28 12.32 0.28
N LEU A 33 12.32 12.48 1.18
CA LEU A 33 11.95 11.53 2.21
C LEU A 33 10.67 10.81 1.78
N ASP A 34 10.79 9.54 1.37
CA ASP A 34 9.63 8.69 1.10
C ASP A 34 9.14 8.00 2.37
N VAL A 35 7.85 8.16 2.67
CA VAL A 35 7.20 7.52 3.81
C VAL A 35 5.95 6.78 3.35
N MET A 36 5.81 5.52 3.76
CA MET A 36 4.57 4.77 3.64
C MET A 36 3.86 4.73 4.99
N GLU A 37 2.63 5.24 5.09
CA GLU A 37 1.82 5.18 6.31
C GLU A 37 0.75 4.10 6.23
N LEU A 38 0.95 3.03 7.00
CA LEU A 38 0.05 1.89 7.07
C LEU A 38 -0.99 2.07 8.18
N TYR A 39 -2.28 2.08 7.81
CA TYR A 39 -3.39 2.03 8.77
C TYR A 39 -3.43 0.70 9.52
N LYS A 40 -3.29 0.76 10.85
CA LYS A 40 -3.28 -0.43 11.72
C LYS A 40 -4.63 -1.08 11.89
N ASN A 41 -5.70 -0.29 11.82
CA ASN A 41 -7.04 -0.71 12.25
C ASN A 41 -7.93 -1.21 11.13
N ILE A 42 -7.37 -1.39 9.94
CA ILE A 42 -8.06 -1.93 8.78
C ILE A 42 -7.45 -3.31 8.46
N GLU A 43 -8.30 -4.32 8.32
CA GLU A 43 -7.94 -5.67 7.88
C GLU A 43 -8.58 -5.92 6.51
N ILE A 44 -7.73 -6.19 5.52
CA ILE A 44 -8.17 -6.55 4.17
C ILE A 44 -8.14 -8.08 4.06
N SER A 45 -9.23 -8.66 3.56
CA SER A 45 -9.35 -10.10 3.34
C SER A 45 -10.12 -10.41 2.06
N GLU A 46 -9.80 -11.55 1.45
CA GLU A 46 -10.65 -12.16 0.42
C GLU A 46 -11.68 -13.13 1.01
N ASP A 47 -11.43 -13.60 2.24
CA ASP A 47 -12.25 -14.64 2.85
C ASP A 47 -13.68 -14.13 3.07
N THR A 48 -14.63 -15.01 2.75
CA THR A 48 -16.06 -14.79 3.00
C THR A 48 -16.43 -14.99 4.46
N LYS A 49 -15.60 -15.71 5.23
CA LYS A 49 -15.82 -16.01 6.65
C LYS A 49 -14.93 -15.14 7.53
N ILE A 50 -15.33 -13.88 7.69
CA ILE A 50 -14.61 -12.94 8.54
C ILE A 50 -15.05 -13.11 9.99
N HIS A 51 -14.09 -13.47 10.87
CA HIS A 51 -14.28 -13.36 12.31
C HIS A 51 -13.97 -11.92 12.74
N PHE A 52 -15.02 -11.13 12.98
CA PHE A 52 -14.88 -9.74 13.40
C PHE A 52 -14.19 -9.64 14.76
N LYS A 53 -13.03 -9.00 14.78
CA LYS A 53 -12.32 -8.61 15.98
C LYS A 53 -12.80 -7.24 16.42
N PRO A 54 -12.92 -7.00 17.74
CA PRO A 54 -13.11 -5.66 18.26
C PRO A 54 -12.03 -4.71 17.75
N PHE A 55 -12.41 -3.45 17.48
CA PHE A 55 -11.48 -2.39 17.05
C PHE A 55 -10.75 -2.69 15.73
N LYS A 56 -11.40 -3.41 14.80
CA LYS A 56 -10.96 -3.54 13.41
C LYS A 56 -12.09 -3.18 12.44
N ALA A 57 -11.75 -2.45 11.40
CA ALA A 57 -12.53 -2.35 10.18
C ALA A 57 -12.10 -3.45 9.22
N TYR A 58 -13.06 -3.93 8.43
CA TYR A 58 -12.88 -5.03 7.50
C TYR A 58 -13.27 -4.60 6.10
N LEU A 59 -12.32 -4.72 5.19
CA LEU A 59 -12.52 -4.47 3.77
C LEU A 59 -12.35 -5.79 3.01
N LYS A 60 -13.20 -5.99 1.99
CA LYS A 60 -13.13 -7.12 1.09
C LYS A 60 -12.62 -6.68 -0.27
N ILE A 61 -11.68 -7.45 -0.81
CA ILE A 61 -11.14 -7.27 -2.16
C ILE A 61 -12.21 -7.63 -3.19
N LYS A 62 -12.44 -6.74 -4.15
CA LYS A 62 -13.21 -6.98 -5.37
C LYS A 62 -12.32 -6.75 -6.59
N THR A 63 -12.29 -7.71 -7.49
CA THR A 63 -11.42 -7.70 -8.69
C THR A 63 -12.18 -8.05 -9.96
N GLU A 64 -13.51 -8.12 -9.89
CA GLU A 64 -14.38 -8.35 -11.03
C GLU A 64 -14.34 -7.09 -11.92
N ASP A 65 -14.10 -7.27 -13.22
CA ASP A 65 -14.07 -6.18 -14.22
C ASP A 65 -13.02 -5.06 -14.01
N ILE A 66 -11.96 -5.35 -13.24
CA ILE A 66 -10.88 -4.39 -12.94
C ILE A 66 -9.56 -4.80 -13.63
N PRO A 67 -8.77 -3.86 -14.18
CA PRO A 67 -7.48 -4.17 -14.80
C PRO A 67 -6.48 -4.86 -13.85
N PRO A 68 -5.58 -5.72 -14.35
CA PRO A 68 -4.53 -6.32 -13.54
C PRO A 68 -3.67 -5.26 -12.82
N GLY A 69 -3.41 -5.49 -11.53
CA GLY A 69 -2.69 -4.53 -10.67
C GLY A 69 -3.59 -3.59 -9.87
N PHE A 70 -4.89 -3.57 -10.15
CA PHE A 70 -5.88 -2.76 -9.45
C PHE A 70 -6.95 -3.64 -8.78
N THR A 71 -7.62 -3.06 -7.78
CA THR A 71 -8.75 -3.67 -7.07
C THR A 71 -9.65 -2.59 -6.49
N GLU A 72 -10.89 -2.94 -6.17
CA GLU A 72 -11.74 -2.16 -5.29
C GLU A 72 -11.80 -2.80 -3.91
N LEU A 73 -11.93 -1.97 -2.88
CA LEU A 73 -12.09 -2.43 -1.51
C LEU A 73 -13.50 -2.10 -1.01
N ARG A 74 -14.33 -3.13 -0.87
CA ARG A 74 -15.67 -3.00 -0.33
C ARG A 74 -15.65 -3.06 1.19
N LEU A 75 -16.28 -2.10 1.86
CA LEU A 75 -16.49 -2.12 3.31
C LEU A 75 -17.44 -3.25 3.69
N VAL A 76 -16.96 -4.15 4.55
CA VAL A 76 -17.78 -5.21 5.15
C VAL A 76 -18.31 -4.76 6.51
N HIS A 77 -17.45 -4.14 7.31
CA HIS A 77 -17.78 -3.75 8.68
C HIS A 77 -16.78 -2.74 9.23
N SER A 78 -17.24 -1.77 10.01
CA SER A 78 -16.38 -0.82 10.73
C SER A 78 -17.11 -0.17 11.89
N TYR A 79 -16.40 0.02 13.00
CA TYR A 79 -16.80 0.86 14.13
C TYR A 79 -16.14 2.25 14.11
N PHE A 80 -15.27 2.51 13.13
CA PHE A 80 -14.43 3.69 13.08
C PHE A 80 -15.06 4.76 12.19
N CYS A 81 -15.36 5.92 12.76
CA CYS A 81 -15.96 7.05 12.04
C CYS A 81 -15.10 7.46 10.83
N ASN A 82 -13.78 7.56 11.00
CA ASN A 82 -12.87 7.93 9.92
C ASN A 82 -12.87 6.91 8.76
N VAL A 83 -13.03 5.62 9.04
CA VAL A 83 -13.16 4.61 7.97
C VAL A 83 -14.49 4.76 7.25
N ASN A 84 -15.57 5.02 7.98
CA ASN A 84 -16.90 5.22 7.40
C ASN A 84 -16.95 6.51 6.56
N GLU A 85 -16.29 7.58 7.02
CA GLU A 85 -16.20 8.86 6.30
C GLU A 85 -15.49 8.71 4.95
N VAL A 86 -14.43 7.91 4.89
CA VAL A 86 -13.70 7.66 3.63
C VAL A 86 -14.38 6.63 2.72
N CYS A 87 -15.50 6.01 3.13
CA CYS A 87 -16.25 5.10 2.28
C CYS A 87 -17.42 5.81 1.57
N VAL A 88 -17.68 5.44 0.31
CA VAL A 88 -18.78 5.95 -0.52
C VAL A 88 -19.77 4.83 -0.83
N GLU A 89 -21.05 5.16 -0.94
CA GLU A 89 -22.08 4.22 -1.36
C GLU A 89 -22.17 4.18 -2.90
N VAL A 90 -22.13 2.98 -3.47
CA VAL A 90 -22.27 2.70 -4.91
C VAL A 90 -23.11 1.43 -5.04
N ASP A 91 -24.26 1.53 -5.71
CA ASP A 91 -25.18 0.41 -5.94
C ASP A 91 -25.50 -0.40 -4.66
N ASP A 92 -25.88 0.31 -3.59
CA ASP A 92 -26.22 -0.23 -2.26
C ASP A 92 -25.06 -0.94 -1.52
N GLU A 93 -23.82 -0.82 -2.01
CA GLU A 93 -22.61 -1.29 -1.34
C GLU A 93 -21.67 -0.12 -0.99
N TYR A 94 -20.92 -0.26 0.10
CA TYR A 94 -19.97 0.77 0.55
C TYR A 94 -18.55 0.41 0.10
N TYR A 95 -17.85 1.37 -0.50
CA TYR A 95 -16.51 1.20 -1.04
C TYR A 95 -15.54 2.22 -0.48
N PHE A 96 -14.30 1.80 -0.25
CA PHE A 96 -13.24 2.68 0.20
C PHE A 96 -12.86 3.66 -0.91
N SER A 97 -13.00 4.97 -0.64
CA SER A 97 -12.71 6.01 -1.61
C SER A 97 -11.31 6.59 -1.41
N ASN A 98 -10.51 6.52 -2.45
CA ASN A 98 -9.19 7.13 -2.51
C ASN A 98 -9.26 8.64 -2.37
N LYS A 99 -10.23 9.24 -3.05
CA LYS A 99 -10.43 10.69 -3.04
C LYS A 99 -10.74 11.17 -1.62
N ARG A 100 -11.69 10.53 -0.95
CA ARG A 100 -12.03 10.91 0.43
C ARG A 100 -10.89 10.65 1.41
N LEU A 101 -10.11 9.59 1.22
CA LEU A 101 -8.91 9.35 2.01
C LEU A 101 -7.88 10.47 1.81
N LYS A 102 -7.63 10.87 0.56
CA LYS A 102 -6.72 11.98 0.23
C LYS A 102 -7.23 13.31 0.81
N ASP A 103 -8.53 13.61 0.70
CA ASP A 103 -9.13 14.82 1.27
C ASP A 103 -8.99 14.88 2.80
N LEU A 104 -9.08 13.72 3.48
CA LEU A 104 -8.84 13.62 4.91
C LEU A 104 -7.38 13.96 5.26
N CYS A 105 -6.43 13.54 4.42
CA CYS A 105 -5.00 13.73 4.61
C CYS A 105 -4.47 15.10 4.15
N ASN A 106 -5.08 15.74 3.14
CA ASN A 106 -4.73 17.08 2.67
C ASN A 106 -4.87 18.16 3.76
N LYS A 107 -5.58 17.87 4.85
CA LYS A 107 -5.63 18.72 6.06
C LYS A 107 -4.26 18.87 6.76
N ASN A 108 -3.24 18.11 6.37
CA ASN A 108 -1.91 18.06 7.00
C ASN A 108 -0.78 18.79 6.22
N ASN A 109 -1.09 19.78 5.37
CA ASN A 109 -0.11 20.51 4.54
C ASN A 109 0.59 19.68 3.44
N LEU A 110 0.03 18.52 3.09
CA LEU A 110 0.39 17.79 1.88
C LEU A 110 -0.53 18.27 0.77
N GLU A 111 0.04 18.84 -0.29
CA GLU A 111 -0.72 19.62 -1.28
C GLU A 111 -0.49 19.19 -2.72
N ILE A 112 0.60 18.48 -3.00
CA ILE A 112 0.94 18.06 -4.36
C ILE A 112 0.65 16.58 -4.50
N GLU A 113 -0.35 16.23 -5.31
CA GLU A 113 -0.67 14.84 -5.62
C GLU A 113 0.15 14.35 -6.82
N HIS A 114 0.82 13.21 -6.69
CA HIS A 114 1.45 12.52 -7.81
C HIS A 114 1.34 11.00 -7.65
N GLY A 115 0.62 10.36 -8.57
CA GLY A 115 0.31 8.93 -8.49
C GLY A 115 -0.34 8.54 -7.14
N PRO A 116 0.24 7.60 -6.38
CA PRO A 116 -0.27 7.20 -5.07
C PRO A 116 0.18 8.12 -3.91
N CYS A 117 1.07 9.07 -4.18
CA CYS A 117 1.73 9.88 -3.15
C CYS A 117 1.11 11.28 -3.03
N LEU A 118 1.23 11.83 -1.83
CA LEU A 118 1.01 13.23 -1.52
C LEU A 118 2.33 13.85 -1.03
N SER A 119 2.76 14.93 -1.67
CA SER A 119 3.96 15.67 -1.26
C SER A 119 3.65 16.93 -0.50
N ASP A 120 4.59 17.34 0.35
CA ASP A 120 4.62 18.70 0.86
C ASP A 120 4.95 19.70 -0.26
N LYS A 121 4.73 21.00 0.01
CA LYS A 121 4.98 22.08 -0.97
C LYS A 121 6.41 22.12 -1.51
N ASN A 122 7.37 21.64 -0.72
CA ASN A 122 8.78 21.74 -1.05
C ASN A 122 9.30 20.49 -1.77
N GLY A 123 8.47 19.44 -1.92
CA GLY A 123 8.89 18.15 -2.47
C GLY A 123 9.94 17.47 -1.60
N ILE A 124 9.96 17.75 -0.29
CA ILE A 124 10.90 17.18 0.67
C ILE A 124 10.35 15.86 1.22
N LEU A 125 9.04 15.73 1.34
CA LEU A 125 8.37 14.56 1.88
C LEU A 125 7.35 14.05 0.87
N ASP A 126 7.45 12.79 0.51
CA ASP A 126 6.46 12.03 -0.24
C ASP A 126 5.78 11.01 0.67
N LEU A 127 4.47 11.13 0.82
CA LEU A 127 3.67 10.26 1.67
C LEU A 127 2.76 9.35 0.83
N ALA A 128 2.93 8.04 0.96
CA ALA A 128 2.02 7.03 0.43
C ALA A 128 1.17 6.43 1.55
N LEU A 129 -0.14 6.66 1.51
CA LEU A 129 -1.07 6.01 2.44
C LEU A 129 -1.27 4.56 2.02
N CYS A 130 -1.20 3.65 2.98
CA CYS A 130 -1.19 2.22 2.73
C CYS A 130 -2.23 1.50 3.58
N LEU A 131 -2.85 0.49 2.98
CA LEU A 131 -3.60 -0.54 3.68
C LEU A 131 -2.87 -1.88 3.52
N ARG A 132 -3.06 -2.82 4.43
CA ARG A 132 -2.35 -4.12 4.36
C ARG A 132 -3.31 -5.30 4.45
N SER A 133 -3.16 -6.22 3.50
CA SER A 133 -3.53 -7.62 3.71
C SER A 133 -2.34 -8.34 4.31
N LYS A 134 -2.55 -9.00 5.45
CA LYS A 134 -1.51 -9.88 6.04
C LYS A 134 -1.38 -11.20 5.29
N SER A 135 -2.35 -11.52 4.45
CA SER A 135 -2.37 -12.71 3.61
C SER A 135 -1.90 -12.37 2.21
N TRP A 136 -1.23 -13.33 1.57
CA TRP A 136 -0.96 -13.25 0.14
C TRP A 136 -2.26 -13.46 -0.64
N ILE A 137 -2.51 -12.61 -1.63
CA ILE A 137 -3.74 -12.64 -2.42
C ILE A 137 -3.45 -13.27 -3.80
N PRO A 138 -4.38 -14.02 -4.40
CA PRO A 138 -4.22 -14.67 -5.69
C PRO A 138 -3.79 -13.73 -6.82
N GLN A 139 -4.27 -12.49 -6.83
CA GLN A 139 -3.93 -11.48 -7.85
C GLN A 139 -2.44 -11.12 -7.81
N ALA A 140 -1.80 -11.24 -6.65
CA ALA A 140 -0.35 -11.04 -6.49
C ALA A 140 0.47 -12.23 -7.01
N ASN A 141 -0.13 -13.38 -7.33
CA ASN A 141 0.60 -14.56 -7.83
C ASN A 141 1.33 -14.31 -9.14
N GLN A 142 0.92 -13.31 -9.94
CA GLN A 142 1.68 -12.90 -11.12
C GLN A 142 3.13 -12.53 -10.76
N TRP A 143 3.37 -11.95 -9.59
CA TRP A 143 4.73 -11.68 -9.13
C TRP A 143 5.54 -12.96 -8.89
N ILE A 144 4.92 -13.97 -8.28
CA ILE A 144 5.56 -15.28 -8.06
C ILE A 144 5.96 -15.87 -9.41
N ILE A 145 5.04 -15.86 -10.38
CA ILE A 145 5.26 -16.38 -11.74
C ILE A 145 6.38 -15.63 -12.47
N ARG A 146 6.50 -14.31 -12.30
CA ARG A 146 7.63 -13.54 -12.89
C ARG A 146 8.95 -13.81 -12.17
N SER A 147 8.92 -14.07 -10.86
CA SER A 147 10.10 -14.31 -10.01
C SER A 147 10.65 -15.74 -10.08
N ASN A 148 10.22 -16.51 -11.09
CA ASN A 148 10.17 -17.96 -11.04
C ASN A 148 11.49 -18.65 -11.44
N ASN A 149 12.62 -18.22 -10.85
CA ASN A 149 13.70 -19.09 -10.30
C ASN A 149 15.09 -18.44 -10.23
N LEU A 150 15.32 -17.28 -10.85
CA LEU A 150 16.64 -16.64 -10.80
C LEU A 150 16.77 -15.65 -9.64
N TRP A 151 15.69 -14.91 -9.35
CA TRP A 151 15.69 -13.89 -8.32
C TRP A 151 14.25 -13.42 -7.98
N PRO A 152 13.93 -13.14 -6.70
CA PRO A 152 14.81 -13.31 -5.56
C PRO A 152 14.89 -14.77 -5.12
N GLY A 153 15.88 -15.10 -4.28
CA GLY A 153 16.04 -16.46 -3.76
C GLY A 153 14.80 -16.95 -3.00
N TYR A 154 14.59 -18.27 -2.94
CA TYR A 154 13.39 -18.87 -2.35
C TYR A 154 13.04 -18.32 -0.96
N ASN A 155 14.00 -18.25 -0.03
CA ASN A 155 13.77 -17.73 1.32
C ASN A 155 13.30 -16.26 1.35
N VAL A 156 13.75 -15.46 0.38
CA VAL A 156 13.31 -14.07 0.23
C VAL A 156 11.89 -14.04 -0.32
N LYS A 157 11.57 -14.88 -1.32
CA LYS A 157 10.19 -15.03 -1.83
C LYS A 157 9.21 -15.43 -0.73
N GLU A 158 9.53 -16.47 0.02
CA GLU A 158 8.71 -16.93 1.15
C GLU A 158 8.53 -15.84 2.22
N THR A 159 9.59 -15.08 2.48
CA THR A 159 9.51 -13.94 3.38
C THR A 159 8.54 -12.90 2.84
N ILE A 160 8.65 -12.49 1.57
CA ILE A 160 7.75 -11.50 0.96
C ILE A 160 6.30 -12.00 1.03
N ILE A 161 6.05 -13.24 0.62
CA ILE A 161 4.73 -13.88 0.65
C ILE A 161 4.12 -13.84 2.06
N LYS A 162 4.92 -14.15 3.09
CA LYS A 162 4.50 -14.13 4.50
C LYS A 162 4.11 -12.74 5.01
N HIS A 163 4.65 -11.66 4.46
CA HIS A 163 4.28 -10.29 4.87
C HIS A 163 3.05 -9.75 4.15
N GLY A 164 2.56 -10.47 3.14
CA GLY A 164 1.33 -10.17 2.43
C GLY A 164 1.49 -9.03 1.41
N VAL A 165 0.45 -8.21 1.29
CA VAL A 165 0.33 -7.21 0.22
C VAL A 165 -0.10 -5.87 0.80
N LEU A 166 0.50 -4.79 0.28
CA LEU A 166 0.09 -3.43 0.55
C LEU A 166 -0.82 -2.93 -0.58
N PHE A 167 -1.75 -2.07 -0.21
CA PHE A 167 -2.67 -1.42 -1.13
C PHE A 167 -2.45 0.07 -0.99
N VAL A 168 -2.20 0.73 -2.12
CA VAL A 168 -1.98 2.17 -2.19
C VAL A 168 -3.09 2.81 -3.02
N PRO A 169 -3.77 3.84 -2.50
CA PRO A 169 -4.70 4.63 -3.30
C PRO A 169 -4.00 5.10 -4.57
N CYS A 170 -4.63 4.93 -5.73
CA CYS A 170 -4.07 5.42 -6.98
C CYS A 170 -5.14 6.20 -7.70
N SER A 171 -4.75 7.36 -8.25
CA SER A 171 -5.59 8.11 -9.16
C SER A 171 -5.25 7.63 -10.57
N TYR A 172 -5.91 6.57 -11.04
CA TYR A 172 -5.74 6.10 -12.41
C TYR A 172 -6.87 6.67 -13.27
N VAL A 173 -6.53 7.26 -14.42
CA VAL A 173 -7.52 7.61 -15.45
C VAL A 173 -7.42 6.53 -16.52
N VAL A 174 -8.32 5.56 -16.50
CA VAL A 174 -8.52 4.68 -17.66
C VAL A 174 -9.23 5.50 -18.75
N GLU A 175 -8.66 5.65 -19.95
CA GLU A 175 -9.45 6.06 -21.12
C GLU A 175 -10.48 4.94 -21.40
N ARG A 176 -11.78 5.22 -21.20
CA ARG A 176 -12.83 4.18 -21.20
C ARG A 176 -13.57 3.99 -22.51
N HIS A 177 -13.94 2.73 -22.76
CA HIS A 177 -15.07 2.33 -23.61
C HIS A 177 -16.43 2.57 -22.88
N PRO A 178 -17.54 2.81 -23.61
CA PRO A 178 -18.70 3.58 -23.10
C PRO A 178 -19.68 2.86 -22.15
N LYS A 179 -19.34 1.68 -21.60
CA LYS A 179 -20.37 0.78 -21.02
C LYS A 179 -20.25 0.43 -19.54
N SER A 180 -19.25 0.91 -18.80
CA SER A 180 -19.17 0.69 -17.36
C SER A 180 -18.93 1.98 -16.59
N SER A 181 -19.94 2.40 -15.85
CA SER A 181 -19.93 3.50 -14.88
C SER A 181 -19.22 3.09 -13.59
N VAL A 182 -17.99 2.57 -13.68
CA VAL A 182 -17.19 2.23 -12.49
C VAL A 182 -16.64 3.52 -11.87
N ASN A 183 -16.78 3.70 -10.56
CA ASN A 183 -16.45 4.94 -9.87
C ASN A 183 -14.92 5.01 -9.65
N LEU A 184 -14.19 5.76 -10.50
CA LEU A 184 -12.72 5.91 -10.43
C LEU A 184 -12.22 6.38 -9.05
N GLU A 185 -13.10 6.95 -8.23
CA GLU A 185 -12.81 7.36 -6.86
C GLU A 185 -12.46 6.18 -5.92
N ASN A 186 -12.69 4.92 -6.32
CA ASN A 186 -12.59 3.73 -5.47
C ASN A 186 -11.50 2.71 -5.88
N GLU A 187 -10.79 2.94 -6.99
CA GLU A 187 -9.81 1.99 -7.52
C GLU A 187 -8.47 2.07 -6.80
N ILE A 188 -8.04 1.01 -6.14
CA ILE A 188 -6.82 0.96 -5.34
C ILE A 188 -5.76 0.11 -6.04
N HIS A 189 -4.53 0.61 -6.13
CA HIS A 189 -3.42 -0.13 -6.74
C HIS A 189 -2.77 -1.08 -5.73
N MET A 190 -2.44 -2.28 -6.19
CA MET A 190 -1.79 -3.31 -5.37
C MET A 190 -0.27 -3.15 -5.47
N VAL A 191 0.38 -2.98 -4.32
CA VAL A 191 1.84 -2.93 -4.21
C VAL A 191 2.31 -4.05 -3.30
N LEU A 192 3.33 -4.77 -3.73
CA LEU A 192 3.81 -5.92 -2.97
C LEU A 192 4.55 -5.43 -1.73
N SER A 193 4.19 -6.00 -0.58
CA SER A 193 4.80 -5.66 0.69
C SER A 193 6.19 -6.28 0.76
N ILE A 194 7.23 -5.46 0.84
CA ILE A 194 8.55 -5.90 1.27
C ILE A 194 8.86 -5.13 2.56
N GLU A 195 8.84 -5.80 3.71
CA GLU A 195 9.27 -5.14 4.96
C GLU A 195 10.76 -4.77 4.85
N ASN A 196 11.02 -3.46 4.90
CA ASN A 196 12.28 -2.83 4.53
C ASN A 196 13.49 -3.29 5.37
N SER A 197 13.27 -3.80 6.58
CA SER A 197 14.34 -4.35 7.43
C SER A 197 15.11 -5.51 6.78
N LYS A 198 14.48 -6.22 5.83
CA LYS A 198 15.12 -7.31 5.06
C LYS A 198 15.56 -6.88 3.66
N MET A 199 15.15 -5.71 3.17
CA MET A 199 15.70 -5.07 1.96
C MET A 199 17.17 -4.70 2.12
N LYS A 200 17.63 -4.38 3.35
CA LYS A 200 19.06 -4.18 3.63
C LYS A 200 19.93 -5.35 3.21
N ASN A 201 19.55 -6.58 3.61
CA ASN A 201 20.28 -7.79 3.21
C ASN A 201 20.10 -8.09 1.71
N PHE A 202 18.98 -7.69 1.13
CA PHE A 202 18.66 -7.89 -0.27
C PHE A 202 19.50 -7.02 -1.21
N TYR A 203 19.56 -5.71 -0.95
CA TYR A 203 20.40 -4.77 -1.71
C TYR A 203 21.89 -4.98 -1.43
N ALA A 204 22.30 -5.27 -0.20
CA ALA A 204 23.69 -5.62 0.10
C ALA A 204 24.14 -6.91 -0.63
N HIS A 205 23.26 -7.91 -0.73
CA HIS A 205 23.52 -9.12 -1.52
C HIS A 205 23.53 -8.85 -3.04
N TYR A 206 22.68 -7.94 -3.52
CA TYR A 206 22.62 -7.53 -4.92
C TYR A 206 23.87 -6.72 -5.34
N LEU A 207 24.28 -5.75 -4.54
CA LEU A 207 25.47 -4.93 -4.77
C LEU A 207 26.76 -5.76 -4.69
N SER A 208 26.86 -6.70 -3.74
CA SER A 208 28.03 -7.60 -3.66
C SER A 208 28.15 -8.58 -4.83
N LYS A 209 27.04 -8.92 -5.50
CA LYS A 209 27.06 -9.73 -6.74
C LYS A 209 27.31 -8.93 -8.02
N MET A 210 27.18 -7.60 -7.96
CA MET A 210 27.41 -6.69 -9.10
C MET A 210 28.86 -6.19 -9.20
N GLY A 211 29.78 -6.66 -8.34
CA GLY A 211 31.22 -6.41 -8.49
C GLY A 211 31.61 -4.93 -8.44
N LYS A 212 31.00 -4.15 -7.54
CA LYS A 212 31.50 -2.83 -7.15
C LYS A 212 32.02 -2.86 -5.73
#